data_AF-A0AAW7Z3G7-F1
#
_entry.id   AF-A0AAW7Z3G7-F1
#
_cell.length_a   1.000
_cell.length_b   1.000
_cell.length_c   1.000
_cell.angle_alpha   90.00
_cell.angle_beta   90.00
_cell.angle_gamma   90.00
#
_symmetry.space_group_name_H-M   'P 1'
#
loop_
_entity.id
_entity.type
_entity.pdbx_description
1 polymer ?
#
loop_
_entity_poly.entity_id
_entity_poly.type
_entity_poly.pdbx_seq_one_letter_code
_entity_poly.pdbx_strand_id
1 'polypeptide(L)'
;MDSTAIKFRDSCLEILKFLSSPTEQEEFASKVEYIDYKSEFACWWFDDLVMESLPKGTGLISQSFNESEKFILWEFTQLFDQNIDSQDLQIDELLKNPQWQKVVEAAQVAFEKLV
;
A
#
# COMPACT_ATOMS: atom_id res chain seq x y z
N MET A 1 20.73 6.34 8.53
CA MET A 1 19.78 5.21 8.68
C MET A 1 20.51 3.93 8.33
N ASP A 2 20.14 2.83 9.00
CA ASP A 2 20.56 1.47 8.63
C ASP A 2 20.14 1.18 7.17
N SER A 3 20.95 0.43 6.40
CA SER A 3 20.61 0.05 5.03
C SER A 3 19.27 -0.69 4.94
N THR A 4 18.84 -1.35 6.01
CA THR A 4 17.57 -2.09 6.07
C THR A 4 16.39 -1.14 6.24
N ALA A 5 16.52 -0.11 7.08
CA ALA A 5 15.49 0.91 7.27
C ALA A 5 15.26 1.74 5.99
N ILE A 6 16.34 2.07 5.27
CA ILE A 6 16.21 2.77 3.97
C ILE A 6 15.43 1.90 2.97
N LYS A 7 15.79 0.62 2.84
CA LYS A 7 15.09 -0.30 1.94
C LYS A 7 13.63 -0.51 2.31
N PHE A 8 13.33 -0.57 3.61
CA PHE A 8 11.96 -0.64 4.09
C PHE A 8 11.17 0.61 3.72
N ARG A 9 11.74 1.80 3.94
CA ARG A 9 11.14 3.07 3.52
C ARG A 9 10.83 3.05 2.03
N ASP A 10 11.82 2.69 1.22
CA ASP A 10 11.70 2.67 -0.23
C ASP A 10 10.62 1.67 -0.68
N SER A 11 10.54 0.48 -0.08
CA SER A 11 9.47 -0.51 -0.32
C SER A 11 8.08 0.08 -0.10
N CYS A 12 7.84 0.71 1.06
CA CYS A 12 6.55 1.32 1.34
C CYS A 12 6.20 2.44 0.35
N LEU A 13 7.18 3.25 -0.05
CA LEU A 13 6.98 4.33 -1.02
C LEU A 13 6.71 3.79 -2.43
N GLU A 14 7.38 2.73 -2.85
CA GLU A 14 7.14 2.05 -4.13
C GLU A 14 5.73 1.45 -4.19
N ILE A 15 5.27 0.82 -3.10
CA ILE A 15 3.90 0.30 -3.02
C ILE A 15 2.88 1.45 -3.06
N LEU A 16 3.08 2.53 -2.30
CA LEU A 16 2.20 3.70 -2.35
C LEU A 16 2.13 4.32 -3.74
N LYS A 17 3.27 4.47 -4.40
CA LYS A 17 3.32 4.97 -5.77
C LYS A 17 2.55 4.08 -6.75
N PHE A 18 2.72 2.77 -6.63
CA PHE A 18 1.99 1.81 -7.45
C PHE A 18 0.47 1.91 -7.22
N LEU A 19 0.06 1.92 -5.95
CA LEU A 19 -1.35 2.04 -5.57
C LEU A 19 -1.97 3.37 -6.00
N SER A 20 -1.17 4.43 -6.12
CA SER A 20 -1.64 5.74 -6.58
C SER A 20 -1.79 5.85 -8.11
N SER A 21 -1.35 4.84 -8.87
CA SER A 21 -1.36 4.85 -10.33
C SER A 21 -2.23 3.72 -10.92
N PRO A 22 -3.48 4.02 -11.33
CA PRO A 22 -4.32 3.07 -12.06
C PRO A 22 -3.64 2.51 -13.31
N THR A 23 -2.85 3.33 -14.01
CA THR A 23 -2.11 2.92 -15.20
C THR A 23 -1.02 1.90 -14.86
N GLU A 24 -0.25 2.09 -13.78
CA GLU A 24 0.76 1.10 -13.38
C GLU A 24 0.10 -0.22 -12.94
N GLN A 25 -1.08 -0.16 -12.30
CA GLN A 25 -1.85 -1.36 -11.93
C GLN A 25 -2.36 -2.13 -13.15
N GLU A 26 -2.85 -1.43 -14.18
CA GLU A 26 -3.27 -2.03 -15.45
C GLU A 26 -2.08 -2.64 -16.22
N GLU A 27 -0.95 -1.93 -16.28
CA GLU A 27 0.28 -2.44 -16.87
C GLU A 27 0.80 -3.68 -16.13
N PHE A 28 0.69 -3.72 -14.81
CA PHE A 28 1.04 -4.88 -14.00
C PHE A 28 0.15 -6.09 -14.33
N ALA A 29 -1.16 -5.88 -14.38
CA ALA A 29 -2.13 -6.92 -14.70
C ALA A 29 -1.96 -7.50 -16.12
N SER A 30 -1.39 -6.73 -17.05
CA SER A 30 -1.04 -7.25 -18.39
C SER A 30 0.11 -8.28 -18.38
N LYS A 31 0.88 -8.34 -17.29
CA LYS A 31 2.07 -9.19 -17.14
C LYS A 31 1.84 -10.36 -16.18
N VAL A 32 1.01 -10.15 -15.16
CA VAL A 32 0.74 -11.12 -14.10
C VAL A 32 -0.76 -11.17 -13.86
N GLU A 33 -1.36 -12.35 -14.07
CA GLU A 33 -2.79 -12.55 -13.91
C GLU A 33 -3.13 -13.05 -12.50
N TYR A 34 -4.03 -12.34 -11.83
CA TYR A 34 -4.60 -12.76 -10.55
C TYR A 34 -6.12 -12.88 -10.62
N ILE A 35 -6.67 -13.73 -9.76
CA ILE A 35 -8.11 -13.87 -9.58
C ILE A 35 -8.66 -12.69 -8.78
N ASP A 36 -7.89 -12.22 -7.79
CA ASP A 36 -8.21 -11.07 -6.94
C ASP A 36 -7.00 -10.15 -6.77
N TYR A 37 -6.92 -9.13 -7.64
CA TYR A 37 -5.81 -8.15 -7.59
C TYR A 37 -5.78 -7.35 -6.30
N LYS A 38 -6.95 -7.07 -5.73
CA LYS A 38 -7.11 -6.23 -4.55
C LYS A 38 -6.50 -6.90 -3.33
N SER A 39 -6.75 -8.21 -3.14
CA SER A 39 -6.12 -8.97 -2.05
C SER A 39 -4.60 -9.06 -2.22
N GLU A 40 -4.10 -9.27 -3.44
CA GLU A 40 -2.65 -9.29 -3.70
C GLU A 40 -1.99 -7.96 -3.37
N PHE A 41 -2.58 -6.84 -3.78
CA PHE A 41 -2.08 -5.51 -3.47
C PHE A 41 -2.14 -5.20 -1.97
N ALA A 42 -3.17 -5.69 -1.28
CA ALA A 42 -3.26 -5.58 0.16
C ALA A 42 -2.17 -6.40 0.86
N CYS A 43 -1.89 -7.62 0.40
CA CYS A 43 -0.79 -8.42 0.92
C CYS A 43 0.54 -7.67 0.83
N TRP A 44 0.83 -7.01 -0.30
CA TRP A 44 2.06 -6.22 -0.41
C TRP A 44 2.14 -5.10 0.62
N TRP A 45 1.04 -4.38 0.85
CA TRP A 45 0.99 -3.30 1.83
C TRP A 45 1.09 -3.79 3.28
N PHE A 46 0.31 -4.82 3.62
CA PHE A 46 0.20 -5.30 4.99
C PHE A 46 1.34 -6.21 5.40
N ASP A 47 1.99 -6.95 4.51
CA ASP A 47 3.12 -7.82 4.89
C ASP A 47 4.26 -7.00 5.51
N ASP A 48 4.58 -5.84 4.94
CA ASP A 48 5.60 -4.93 5.46
C ASP A 48 5.19 -4.33 6.83
N LEU A 49 3.90 -4.03 7.04
CA LEU A 49 3.41 -3.39 8.27
C LEU A 49 3.05 -4.37 9.40
N VAL A 50 2.56 -5.56 9.06
CA VAL A 50 2.17 -6.61 10.02
C VAL A 50 3.41 -7.10 10.77
N MET A 51 4.54 -7.25 10.08
CA MET A 51 5.81 -7.63 10.72
C MET A 51 6.26 -6.63 11.78
N GLU A 52 5.92 -5.35 11.63
CA GLU A 52 6.23 -4.30 12.62
C GLU A 52 5.29 -4.30 13.83
N SER A 53 4.05 -4.76 13.65
CA SER A 53 3.03 -4.81 14.71
C SER A 53 3.22 -5.98 15.71
N LEU A 54 4.07 -6.95 15.39
CA LEU A 54 4.30 -8.13 16.24
C LEU A 54 5.08 -7.79 17.52
N PRO A 55 4.93 -8.56 18.63
CA PRO A 55 5.66 -8.33 19.88
C PRO A 55 7.20 -8.36 19.77
N LYS A 56 7.73 -8.89 18.65
CA LYS A 56 9.14 -8.91 18.27
C LYS A 56 9.38 -8.25 16.90
N GLY A 57 8.54 -7.29 16.53
CA GLY A 57 8.68 -6.57 15.26
C GLY A 57 10.06 -5.96 15.11
N THR A 58 10.49 -5.76 13.86
CA THR A 58 11.86 -5.35 13.56
C THR A 58 12.16 -3.90 13.97
N GLY A 59 11.13 -3.10 14.27
CA GLY A 59 11.23 -1.69 14.61
C GLY A 59 11.64 -0.83 13.41
N LEU A 60 11.60 -1.39 12.20
CA LEU A 60 11.95 -0.73 10.96
C LEU A 60 11.05 0.48 10.71
N ILE A 61 9.77 0.44 11.06
CA ILE A 61 8.88 1.58 10.81
C ILE A 61 9.32 2.82 11.59
N SER A 62 9.78 2.63 12.83
CA SER A 62 10.28 3.73 13.67
C SER A 62 11.70 4.17 13.29
N GLN A 63 12.47 3.33 12.60
CA GLN A 63 13.79 3.68 12.05
C GLN A 63 13.70 4.36 10.69
N SER A 64 12.61 4.14 9.96
CA SER A 64 12.42 4.53 8.56
C SER A 64 11.57 5.79 8.41
N PHE A 65 10.65 6.03 9.35
CA PHE A 65 9.68 7.12 9.31
C PHE A 65 9.63 7.89 10.63
N ASN A 66 9.50 9.22 10.53
CA ASN A 66 9.24 10.08 11.69
C ASN A 66 7.76 9.99 12.14
N GLU A 67 7.41 10.60 13.26
CA GLU A 67 6.04 10.51 13.82
C GLU A 67 4.95 11.02 12.86
N SER A 68 5.20 12.12 12.15
CA SER A 68 4.23 12.68 11.20
C SER A 68 4.04 11.76 9.99
N GLU A 69 5.11 11.17 9.49
CA GLU A 69 5.08 10.20 8.39
C GLU A 69 4.36 8.92 8.80
N LYS A 70 4.62 8.40 10.01
CA LYS A 70 3.91 7.25 10.57
C LYS A 70 2.41 7.52 10.70
N PHE A 71 2.02 8.73 11.06
CA PHE A 71 0.61 9.11 11.11
C PHE A 71 -0.03 9.09 9.72
N ILE A 72 0.65 9.60 8.69
CA ILE A 72 0.18 9.54 7.29
C ILE A 72 -0.01 8.09 6.83
N LEU A 73 0.98 7.22 7.09
CA LEU A 73 0.91 5.79 6.76
C LEU A 73 -0.25 5.10 7.48
N TRP A 74 -0.48 5.45 8.75
CA TRP A 74 -1.59 4.92 9.53
C TRP A 74 -2.96 5.36 8.98
N GLU A 75 -3.13 6.64 8.64
CA GLU A 75 -4.37 7.14 8.03
C GLU A 75 -4.69 6.43 6.71
N PHE A 76 -3.68 6.29 5.85
CA PHE A 76 -3.82 5.53 4.61
C PHE A 76 -4.21 4.07 4.86
N THR A 77 -3.52 3.41 5.79
CA THR A 77 -3.77 2.00 6.13
C THR A 77 -5.20 1.77 6.64
N GLN A 78 -5.71 2.67 7.48
CA GLN A 78 -7.10 2.62 7.93
C GLN A 78 -8.10 2.79 6.78
N LEU A 79 -7.83 3.70 5.84
CA LEU A 79 -8.68 3.90 4.67
C LEU A 79 -8.65 2.69 3.74
N PHE A 80 -7.47 2.11 3.51
CA PHE A 80 -7.31 0.89 2.72
C PHE A 80 -8.18 -0.23 3.32
N ASP A 81 -8.00 -0.55 4.59
CA ASP A 81 -8.74 -1.62 5.29
C ASP A 81 -10.26 -1.42 5.27
N GLN A 82 -10.74 -0.17 5.31
CA GLN A 82 -12.17 0.13 5.23
C GLN A 82 -12.77 0.01 3.82
N ASN A 83 -11.94 0.05 2.78
CA ASN A 83 -12.37 0.05 1.38
C ASN A 83 -12.00 -1.23 0.64
N ILE A 84 -11.39 -2.20 1.32
CA ILE A 84 -11.21 -3.56 0.82
C ILE A 84 -12.44 -4.41 1.15
N ASP A 85 -13.23 -4.77 0.15
CA ASP A 85 -14.37 -5.68 0.32
C ASP A 85 -13.93 -7.15 0.21
N SER A 86 -14.86 -8.10 0.32
CA SER A 86 -14.58 -9.53 0.17
C SER A 86 -14.84 -10.06 -1.25
N GLN A 87 -15.05 -9.19 -2.24
CA GLN A 87 -15.37 -9.62 -3.61
C GLN A 87 -14.09 -9.75 -4.43
N ASP A 88 -13.92 -10.90 -5.08
CA ASP A 88 -12.82 -11.08 -6.04
C ASP A 88 -13.13 -10.21 -7.27
N LEU A 89 -12.22 -9.31 -7.62
CA LEU A 89 -12.38 -8.41 -8.77
C LEU A 89 -11.17 -8.55 -9.71
N GLN A 90 -11.47 -8.72 -11.00
CA GLN A 90 -10.47 -8.56 -12.04
C GLN A 90 -10.03 -7.10 -12.12
N ILE A 91 -8.86 -6.84 -12.72
CA ILE A 91 -8.27 -5.49 -12.70
C ILE A 91 -9.19 -4.42 -13.30
N ASP A 92 -9.92 -4.73 -14.37
CA ASP A 92 -10.76 -3.78 -15.08
C ASP A 92 -12.07 -3.48 -14.32
N GLU A 93 -12.52 -4.39 -13.47
CA GLU A 93 -13.63 -4.21 -12.53
C GLU A 93 -13.14 -3.43 -11.30
N LEU A 94 -11.96 -3.78 -10.79
CA LEU A 94 -11.34 -3.13 -9.64
C LEU A 94 -11.09 -1.63 -9.89
N LEU A 95 -10.52 -1.27 -11.04
CA LEU A 95 -10.25 0.14 -11.38
C LEU A 95 -11.53 0.99 -11.57
N LYS A 96 -12.67 0.35 -11.84
CA LYS A 96 -13.98 1.01 -11.91
C LYS A 96 -14.70 1.02 -10.56
N ASN A 97 -14.21 0.27 -9.57
CA ASN A 97 -14.83 0.16 -8.26
C ASN A 97 -14.67 1.49 -7.48
N PRO A 98 -15.77 2.13 -7.03
CA PRO A 98 -15.69 3.39 -6.29
C PRO A 98 -14.95 3.31 -4.95
N GLN A 99 -14.93 2.16 -4.28
CA GLN A 99 -14.15 1.95 -3.06
C GLN A 99 -12.66 1.89 -3.38
N TRP A 100 -12.28 1.19 -4.45
CA TRP A 100 -10.89 1.14 -4.89
C TRP A 100 -10.38 2.51 -5.35
N GLN A 101 -11.21 3.30 -6.04
CA GLN A 101 -10.84 4.67 -6.41
C GLN A 101 -10.50 5.54 -5.20
N LYS A 102 -11.16 5.34 -4.05
CA LYS A 102 -10.79 6.01 -2.80
C LYS A 102 -9.43 5.55 -2.28
N VAL A 103 -9.09 4.26 -2.42
CA VAL A 103 -7.77 3.73 -2.05
C VAL A 103 -6.68 4.38 -2.93
N VAL A 104 -6.91 4.47 -4.23
CA VAL A 104 -5.99 5.14 -5.17
C VAL A 104 -5.78 6.61 -4.80
N GLU A 105 -6.86 7.35 -4.55
CA GLU A 105 -6.78 8.77 -4.15
C GLU A 105 -6.04 8.93 -2.80
N ALA A 106 -6.34 8.08 -1.82
CA ALA A 106 -5.67 8.09 -0.53
C ALA A 106 -4.18 7.75 -0.65
N ALA A 107 -3.82 6.79 -1.51
CA ALA A 107 -2.44 6.43 -1.79
C ALA A 107 -1.68 7.61 -2.42
N GLN A 108 -2.31 8.31 -3.37
CA GLN A 108 -1.74 9.53 -3.99
C GLN A 108 -1.48 10.60 -2.94
N VAL A 109 -2.47 10.91 -2.09
CA VAL A 109 -2.33 11.92 -1.02
C VAL A 109 -1.26 11.52 -0.01
N ALA A 110 -1.17 10.25 0.36
CA ALA A 110 -0.16 9.76 1.28
C ALA A 110 1.23 9.84 0.66
N PHE A 111 1.39 9.39 -0.58
CA PHE A 111 2.65 9.44 -1.31
C PHE A 111 3.18 10.87 -1.41
N GLU A 112 2.37 11.82 -1.90
CA GLU A 112 2.76 13.24 -2.04
C GLU A 112 3.21 13.90 -0.74
N LYS A 113 2.71 13.45 0.41
CA LYS A 113 3.12 13.97 1.73
C LYS A 113 4.43 13.36 2.24
N LEU A 114 4.88 12.24 1.68
CA LEU A 114 6.03 11.46 2.13
C LEU A 114 7.27 11.63 1.23
N VAL A 115 7.14 12.23 0.05
CA VAL A 115 8.24 12.54 -0.90
C VAL A 115 8.61 14.01 -0.94
#